data_AF-A0A1A0QK64-F1
#
_entry.id   AF-A0A1A0QK64-F1
#
_cell.length_a   1.000
_cell.length_b   1.000
_cell.length_c   1.000
_cell.angle_alpha   90.00
_cell.angle_beta   90.00
_cell.angle_gamma   90.00
#
_symmetry.space_group_name_H-M   'P 1'
#
loop_
_entity.id
_entity.type
_entity.pdbx_description
1 polymer ?
#
loop_
_entity_poly.entity_id
_entity_poly.type
_entity_poly.pdbx_seq_one_letter_code
_entity_poly.pdbx_strand_id
1 'polypeptide(L)'
;MARIVVGAALVAAVSLAPPVAAADPGQIPDLGGYTAVDVHPYDTYYNYPTTNGAQFVTPGGYRCRITYTGRANPPMKQATCWGALPGTTSNFVSVFAAMQLDPAKFSTGDLANMEKYTDYKEPRERTVDPADYKLLPAGSKLVYPDTGTCAVTDVSTVCVIGDHGFELSVKGSRVF
;
A
#
# COMPACT_ATOMS: atom_id res chain seq x y z
N MET A 1 -37.93 46.06 -51.95
CA MET A 1 -36.75 46.12 -51.05
C MET A 1 -37.04 45.21 -49.86
N ALA A 2 -36.49 43.99 -49.86
CA ALA A 2 -36.69 43.02 -48.78
C ALA A 2 -35.54 43.11 -47.78
N ARG A 3 -35.86 43.29 -46.48
CA ARG A 3 -34.88 43.35 -45.39
C ARG A 3 -34.68 41.94 -44.83
N ILE A 4 -33.46 41.42 -44.93
CA ILE A 4 -33.04 40.15 -44.33
C ILE A 4 -32.57 40.45 -42.90
N VAL A 5 -33.17 39.78 -41.91
CA VAL A 5 -32.74 39.81 -40.52
C VAL A 5 -31.83 38.60 -40.29
N VAL A 6 -30.55 38.83 -40.01
CA VAL A 6 -29.60 37.78 -39.64
C VAL A 6 -29.60 37.66 -38.12
N GLY A 7 -30.17 36.58 -37.58
CA GLY A 7 -30.10 36.24 -36.16
C GLY A 7 -28.80 35.50 -35.84
N ALA A 8 -28.03 36.03 -34.89
CA ALA A 8 -26.83 35.39 -34.37
C ALA A 8 -27.22 34.31 -33.34
N ALA A 9 -26.92 33.05 -33.62
CA ALA A 9 -27.08 31.95 -32.67
C ALA A 9 -25.80 31.80 -31.82
N LEU A 10 -25.90 32.05 -30.52
CA LEU A 10 -24.87 31.77 -29.53
C LEU A 10 -24.85 30.26 -29.23
N VAL A 11 -23.78 29.57 -29.64
CA VAL A 11 -23.54 28.17 -29.30
C VAL A 11 -22.85 28.12 -27.94
N ALA A 12 -23.60 27.78 -26.89
CA ALA A 12 -23.03 27.51 -25.57
C ALA A 12 -22.37 26.13 -25.57
N ALA A 13 -21.04 26.09 -25.51
CA ALA A 13 -20.27 24.86 -25.34
C ALA A 13 -20.43 24.35 -23.90
N VAL A 14 -21.23 23.29 -23.71
CA VAL A 14 -21.34 22.57 -22.44
C VAL A 14 -20.13 21.65 -22.34
N SER A 15 -19.14 22.03 -21.53
CA SER A 15 -18.01 21.19 -21.17
C SER A 15 -18.48 20.04 -20.26
N LEU A 16 -18.72 18.87 -20.86
CA LEU A 16 -18.95 17.62 -20.14
C LEU A 16 -17.62 17.11 -19.59
N ALA A 17 -17.25 17.54 -18.39
CA ALA A 17 -16.21 16.84 -17.63
C ALA A 17 -16.75 15.45 -17.25
N PRO A 18 -16.03 14.35 -17.52
CA PRO A 18 -16.48 13.02 -17.11
C PRO A 18 -16.57 12.97 -15.58
N PRO A 19 -17.56 12.26 -15.01
CA PRO A 19 -17.67 12.10 -13.57
C PRO A 19 -16.41 11.39 -13.06
N VAL A 20 -15.69 12.06 -12.16
CA VAL A 20 -14.66 11.42 -11.35
C VAL A 20 -15.42 10.47 -10.43
N ALA A 21 -15.37 9.17 -10.72
CA ALA A 21 -15.85 8.15 -9.80
C ALA A 21 -15.00 8.22 -8.54
N ALA A 22 -15.47 8.95 -7.54
CA ALA A 22 -14.91 8.93 -6.20
C ALA A 22 -15.29 7.56 -5.61
N ALA A 23 -14.30 6.68 -5.42
CA ALA A 23 -14.51 5.44 -4.70
C ALA A 23 -15.01 5.76 -3.29
N ASP A 24 -16.02 5.05 -2.81
CA ASP A 24 -16.52 5.15 -1.44
C ASP A 24 -15.34 4.98 -0.46
N PRO A 25 -15.11 5.91 0.48
CA PRO A 25 -14.05 5.82 1.48
C PRO A 25 -14.08 4.54 2.32
N GLY A 26 -15.23 3.86 2.43
CA GLY A 26 -15.39 2.63 3.21
C GLY A 26 -15.27 1.33 2.41
N GLN A 27 -15.11 1.38 1.08
CA GLN A 27 -15.02 0.16 0.29
C GLN A 27 -13.58 -0.36 0.22
N ILE A 28 -13.39 -1.60 0.62
CA ILE A 28 -12.13 -2.34 0.42
C ILE A 28 -11.84 -2.43 -1.08
N PRO A 29 -10.68 -1.94 -1.57
CA PRO A 29 -10.35 -2.03 -2.99
C PRO A 29 -10.26 -3.48 -3.47
N ASP A 30 -10.86 -3.76 -4.64
CA ASP A 30 -10.73 -5.06 -5.28
C ASP A 30 -9.32 -5.22 -5.87
N LEU A 31 -8.61 -6.26 -5.42
CA LEU A 31 -7.27 -6.60 -5.87
C LEU A 31 -7.26 -7.77 -6.87
N GLY A 32 -8.43 -8.20 -7.37
CA GLY A 32 -8.59 -9.28 -8.33
C GLY A 32 -7.86 -9.05 -9.65
N GLY A 33 -7.80 -7.80 -10.12
CA GLY A 33 -7.18 -7.42 -11.39
C GLY A 33 -5.64 -7.40 -11.43
N TYR A 34 -4.97 -7.53 -10.28
CA TYR A 34 -3.50 -7.53 -10.21
C TYR A 34 -2.93 -8.94 -10.41
N THR A 35 -1.81 -9.03 -11.13
CA THR A 35 -1.09 -10.30 -11.32
C THR A 35 -0.39 -10.71 -10.03
N ALA A 36 -0.73 -11.88 -9.48
CA ALA A 36 -0.02 -12.41 -8.32
C ALA A 36 1.40 -12.81 -8.73
N VAL A 37 2.40 -12.33 -7.98
CA VAL A 37 3.79 -12.78 -8.13
C VAL A 37 4.12 -13.90 -7.15
N ASP A 38 5.17 -14.65 -7.45
CA ASP A 38 5.78 -15.54 -6.46
C ASP A 38 6.29 -14.72 -5.28
N VAL A 39 6.01 -15.17 -4.05
CA VAL A 39 6.31 -14.46 -2.82
C VAL A 39 7.74 -14.72 -2.33
N HIS A 40 8.31 -15.88 -2.65
CA HIS A 40 9.64 -16.29 -2.16
C HIS A 40 10.76 -15.28 -2.46
N PRO A 41 10.82 -14.64 -3.65
CA PRO A 41 11.83 -13.62 -3.93
C PRO A 41 11.72 -12.35 -3.07
N TYR A 42 10.66 -12.23 -2.27
CA TYR A 42 10.38 -11.08 -1.42
C TYR A 42 10.43 -11.45 0.07
N ASP A 43 10.85 -12.68 0.42
CA ASP A 43 10.92 -13.12 1.82
C ASP A 43 11.69 -12.11 2.68
N THR A 44 11.07 -11.68 3.78
CA THR A 44 11.70 -10.78 4.75
C THR A 44 12.66 -11.56 5.65
N TYR A 45 13.53 -10.83 6.33
CA TYR A 45 14.45 -11.39 7.32
C TYR A 45 13.75 -12.07 8.50
N TYR A 46 14.46 -12.98 9.18
CA TYR A 46 14.01 -13.65 10.39
C TYR A 46 14.41 -12.84 11.64
N ASN A 47 13.48 -12.01 12.14
CA ASN A 47 13.73 -11.10 13.28
C ASN A 47 13.07 -11.49 14.61
N TYR A 48 12.36 -12.61 14.67
CA TYR A 48 11.82 -13.18 15.90
C TYR A 48 11.37 -14.62 15.63
N PRO A 49 11.39 -15.55 16.61
CA PRO A 49 10.93 -16.90 16.38
C PRO A 49 9.54 -16.97 15.77
N THR A 50 9.40 -17.72 14.66
CA THR A 50 8.17 -17.84 13.84
C THR A 50 7.69 -16.55 13.18
N THR A 51 8.50 -15.50 13.17
CA THR A 51 8.21 -14.30 12.39
C THR A 51 8.79 -14.46 11.00
N ASN A 52 7.90 -14.38 10.03
CA ASN A 52 8.20 -14.38 8.62
C ASN A 52 7.33 -13.31 7.93
N GLY A 53 7.45 -13.20 6.62
CA GLY A 53 6.75 -12.18 5.88
C GLY A 53 7.39 -11.95 4.53
N ALA A 54 6.94 -10.89 3.88
CA ALA A 54 7.53 -10.42 2.64
C ALA A 54 7.73 -8.91 2.70
N GLN A 55 8.82 -8.43 2.10
CA GLN A 55 9.13 -7.02 1.97
C GLN A 55 9.48 -6.67 0.52
N PHE A 56 9.13 -5.46 0.11
CA PHE A 56 9.38 -5.00 -1.25
C PHE A 56 9.53 -3.48 -1.29
N VAL A 57 10.16 -2.99 -2.35
CA VAL A 57 10.09 -1.57 -2.74
C VAL A 57 9.00 -1.41 -3.79
N THR A 58 8.24 -0.31 -3.71
CA THR A 58 7.20 0.02 -4.68
C THR A 58 7.79 0.78 -5.87
N PRO A 59 7.07 0.89 -7.01
CA PRO A 59 7.48 1.78 -8.10
C PRO A 59 7.68 3.24 -7.65
N GLY A 60 6.98 3.68 -6.61
CA GLY A 60 7.15 4.99 -5.98
C GLY A 60 8.38 5.12 -5.06
N GLY A 61 9.15 4.06 -4.86
CA GLY A 61 10.42 4.08 -4.11
C GLY A 61 10.31 3.99 -2.59
N TYR A 62 9.10 3.94 -2.03
CA TYR A 62 8.89 3.62 -0.61
C TYR A 62 8.85 2.11 -0.41
N ARG A 63 9.09 1.66 0.84
CA ARG A 63 9.10 0.23 1.17
C ARG A 63 7.79 -0.19 1.79
N CYS A 64 7.45 -1.45 1.61
CA CYS A 64 6.33 -2.08 2.28
C CYS A 64 6.73 -3.46 2.78
N ARG A 65 6.09 -3.90 3.87
CA ARG A 65 6.29 -5.22 4.46
C ARG A 65 4.98 -5.79 4.99
N ILE A 66 4.72 -7.05 4.64
CA ILE A 66 3.74 -7.91 5.28
C ILE A 66 4.49 -8.80 6.27
N THR A 67 3.99 -8.94 7.50
CA THR A 67 4.61 -9.73 8.56
C THR A 67 3.58 -10.64 9.19
N TYR A 68 3.99 -11.87 9.47
CA TYR A 68 3.24 -12.87 10.21
C TYR A 68 4.10 -13.39 11.36
N THR A 69 3.55 -13.45 12.57
CA THR A 69 4.21 -14.06 13.73
C THR A 69 3.31 -15.15 14.31
N GLY A 70 3.65 -16.41 14.03
CA GLY A 70 2.84 -17.57 14.41
C GLY A 70 2.81 -17.87 15.92
N ARG A 71 3.86 -17.48 16.67
CA ARG A 71 3.97 -17.71 18.13
C ARG A 71 3.13 -16.74 18.96
N ALA A 72 2.61 -15.67 18.37
CA ALA A 72 1.63 -14.84 19.06
C ALA A 72 0.30 -15.61 19.21
N ASN A 73 -0.43 -15.36 20.29
CA ASN A 73 -1.75 -15.97 20.50
C ASN A 73 -2.82 -14.87 20.68
N PRO A 74 -3.64 -14.59 19.66
CA PRO A 74 -3.63 -15.19 18.32
C PRO A 74 -2.43 -14.71 17.47
N PRO A 75 -2.15 -15.37 16.31
CA PRO A 75 -1.06 -14.97 15.43
C PRO A 75 -1.14 -13.51 15.02
N MET A 76 0.01 -12.84 15.04
CA MET A 76 0.12 -11.44 14.67
C MET A 76 0.24 -11.32 13.16
N LYS A 77 -0.52 -10.41 12.56
CA LYS A 77 -0.50 -10.08 11.12
C LYS A 77 -0.32 -8.58 11.01
N GLN A 78 0.56 -8.14 10.12
CA GLN A 78 0.79 -6.71 9.93
C GLN A 78 1.12 -6.41 8.48
N ALA A 79 0.63 -5.30 7.96
CA ALA A 79 1.12 -4.71 6.73
C ALA A 79 1.53 -3.26 7.03
N THR A 80 2.71 -2.89 6.58
CA THR A 80 3.31 -1.57 6.83
C THR A 80 3.91 -1.03 5.55
N CYS A 81 3.89 0.29 5.38
CA CYS A 81 4.72 0.97 4.39
C CYS A 81 5.39 2.18 5.02
N TRP A 82 6.62 2.47 4.61
CA TRP A 82 7.42 3.57 5.13
C TRP A 82 8.33 4.21 4.09
N GLY A 83 8.70 5.47 4.34
CA GLY A 83 9.49 6.31 3.44
C GLY A 83 8.71 7.55 3.01
N ALA A 84 8.96 8.04 1.79
CA ALA A 84 8.18 9.13 1.21
C ALA A 84 6.83 8.60 0.70
N LEU A 85 5.83 8.55 1.58
CA LEU A 85 4.50 8.03 1.22
C LEU A 85 3.73 9.07 0.38
N PRO A 86 3.10 8.65 -0.74
CA PRO A 86 2.41 9.59 -1.62
C PRO A 86 1.14 10.11 -0.94
N GLY A 87 0.71 11.33 -1.28
CA GLY A 87 -0.59 11.88 -0.86
C GLY A 87 -0.78 12.09 0.66
N THR A 88 0.31 12.09 1.45
CA THR A 88 0.29 12.35 2.89
C THR A 88 1.60 13.00 3.35
N THR A 89 1.57 13.67 4.51
CA THR A 89 2.78 14.16 5.19
C THR A 89 3.39 13.13 6.14
N SER A 90 2.68 12.03 6.39
CA SER A 90 3.17 10.90 7.18
C SER A 90 4.21 10.11 6.40
N ASN A 91 5.22 9.57 7.09
CA ASN A 91 6.24 8.72 6.47
C ASN A 91 6.06 7.23 6.81
N PHE A 92 4.97 6.89 7.50
CA PHE A 92 4.64 5.55 7.95
C PHE A 92 3.12 5.32 7.90
N VAL A 93 2.71 4.10 7.54
CA VAL A 93 1.34 3.60 7.66
C VAL A 93 1.37 2.14 8.07
N SER A 94 0.43 1.72 8.92
CA SER A 94 0.30 0.33 9.34
C SER A 94 -1.14 -0.11 9.52
N VAL A 95 -1.44 -1.36 9.14
CA VAL A 95 -2.60 -2.13 9.61
C VAL A 95 -2.08 -3.33 10.39
N PHE A 96 -2.75 -3.65 11.50
CA PHE A 96 -2.29 -4.66 12.45
C PHE A 96 -3.46 -5.52 12.91
N ALA A 97 -3.25 -6.84 12.99
CA ALA A 97 -4.21 -7.78 13.52
C ALA A 97 -3.52 -8.72 14.51
N ALA A 98 -4.07 -8.83 15.71
CA ALA A 98 -3.76 -9.89 16.65
C ALA A 98 -5.06 -10.29 17.34
N MET A 99 -5.25 -9.98 18.63
CA MET A 99 -6.49 -10.25 19.37
C MET A 99 -7.72 -9.65 18.70
N GLN A 100 -7.54 -8.50 18.05
CA GLN A 100 -8.51 -7.86 17.19
C GLN A 100 -7.79 -7.32 15.95
N LEU A 101 -8.56 -6.99 14.93
CA LEU A 101 -8.09 -6.24 13.77
C LEU A 101 -8.20 -4.75 14.08
N ASP A 102 -7.06 -4.07 14.20
CA ASP A 102 -7.01 -2.65 14.50
C ASP A 102 -7.16 -1.84 13.19
N PRO A 103 -7.81 -0.66 13.25
CA PRO A 103 -7.84 0.25 12.12
C PRO A 103 -6.44 0.59 11.63
N ALA A 104 -6.28 0.68 10.31
CA ALA A 104 -5.03 1.15 9.75
C ALA A 104 -4.80 2.62 10.15
N LYS A 105 -3.53 3.01 10.35
CA LYS A 105 -3.15 4.33 10.86
C LYS A 105 -1.94 4.87 10.13
N PHE A 106 -2.02 6.14 9.75
CA PHE A 106 -0.87 6.94 9.35
C PHE A 106 -0.15 7.48 10.59
N SER A 107 1.17 7.54 10.54
CA SER A 107 1.98 8.15 11.59
C SER A 107 3.34 8.63 11.05
N THR A 108 4.14 9.22 11.94
CA THR A 108 5.55 9.51 11.65
C THR A 108 6.43 8.54 12.44
N GLY A 109 7.28 7.79 11.74
CA GLY A 109 8.26 6.87 12.31
C GLY A 109 9.70 7.30 12.03
N ASP A 110 10.63 6.75 12.81
CA ASP A 110 12.07 6.88 12.55
C ASP A 110 12.49 5.88 11.46
N LEU A 111 12.67 6.39 10.24
CA LEU A 111 13.02 5.57 9.07
C LEU A 111 14.36 4.85 9.24
N ALA A 112 15.32 5.44 9.95
CA ALA A 112 16.62 4.80 10.15
C ALA A 112 16.52 3.57 11.06
N ASN A 113 15.58 3.58 12.01
CA ASN A 113 15.30 2.43 12.86
C ASN A 113 14.41 1.39 12.17
N MET A 114 13.58 1.78 11.20
CA MET A 114 12.79 0.83 10.39
C MET A 114 13.67 -0.13 9.57
N GLU A 115 14.87 0.31 9.20
CA GLU A 115 15.85 -0.49 8.47
C GLU A 115 16.73 -1.36 9.39
N LYS A 116 16.51 -1.35 10.71
CA LYS A 116 17.26 -2.17 11.67
C LYS A 116 16.43 -3.35 12.15
N TYR A 117 17.10 -4.47 12.35
CA TYR A 117 16.49 -5.65 12.96
C TYR A 117 17.52 -6.49 13.72
N THR A 118 17.07 -7.18 14.74
CA THR A 118 17.85 -8.23 15.40
C THR A 118 17.71 -9.52 14.58
N ASP A 119 18.80 -10.07 14.07
CA ASP A 119 18.83 -11.40 13.45
C ASP A 119 18.73 -12.46 14.56
N TYR A 120 17.67 -13.25 14.60
CA TYR A 120 17.51 -14.27 15.65
C TYR A 120 18.16 -15.61 15.30
N LYS A 121 18.66 -15.80 14.07
CA LYS A 121 19.47 -16.98 13.73
C LYS A 121 20.90 -16.82 14.27
N GLU A 122 21.44 -15.61 14.12
CA GLU A 122 22.70 -15.18 14.71
C GLU A 122 22.42 -13.91 15.55
N PRO A 123 22.16 -14.01 16.87
CA PRO A 123 21.72 -12.89 17.71
C PRO A 123 22.62 -11.64 17.64
N ARG A 124 22.33 -10.75 16.70
CA ARG A 124 23.00 -9.46 16.51
C ARG A 124 22.14 -8.48 15.74
N GLU A 125 22.40 -7.20 15.96
CA GLU A 125 21.79 -6.13 15.18
C GLU A 125 22.31 -6.14 13.74
N ARG A 126 21.38 -5.93 12.82
CA ARG A 126 21.61 -5.83 11.38
C ARG A 126 20.91 -4.58 10.87
N THR A 127 21.41 -4.10 9.74
CA THR A 127 20.72 -3.10 8.93
C THR A 127 20.40 -3.75 7.60
N VAL A 128 19.16 -3.59 7.14
CA VAL A 128 18.72 -4.04 5.83
C VAL A 128 19.48 -3.22 4.78
N ASP A 129 20.11 -3.89 3.81
CA ASP A 129 20.66 -3.18 2.66
C ASP A 129 19.49 -2.66 1.81
N PRO A 130 19.43 -1.37 1.44
CA PRO A 130 18.41 -0.88 0.52
C PRO A 130 18.31 -1.69 -0.79
N ALA A 131 19.40 -2.32 -1.24
CA ALA A 131 19.42 -3.19 -2.41
C ALA A 131 18.73 -4.56 -2.20
N ASP A 132 18.51 -4.97 -0.94
CA ASP A 132 17.80 -6.21 -0.61
C ASP A 132 16.29 -6.09 -0.84
N TYR A 133 15.76 -4.86 -0.96
CA TYR A 133 14.37 -4.66 -1.35
C TYR A 133 14.19 -4.94 -2.84
N LYS A 134 13.55 -6.07 -3.15
CA LYS A 134 13.11 -6.36 -4.50
C LYS A 134 11.93 -5.46 -4.88
N LEU A 135 11.99 -4.90 -6.09
CA LEU A 135 10.87 -4.15 -6.67
C LEU A 135 9.67 -5.09 -6.87
N LEU A 136 8.51 -4.73 -6.34
CA LEU A 136 7.23 -5.31 -6.76
C LEU A 136 6.76 -4.57 -8.03
N PRO A 137 6.67 -5.22 -9.20
CA PRO A 137 6.37 -4.53 -10.45
C PRO A 137 4.96 -3.94 -10.46
N ALA A 138 4.78 -2.79 -11.12
CA ALA A 138 3.45 -2.20 -11.32
C ALA A 138 2.48 -3.20 -11.99
N GLY A 139 1.22 -3.19 -11.55
CA GLY A 139 0.20 -4.15 -11.98
C GLY A 139 0.27 -5.50 -11.24
N SER A 140 1.19 -5.65 -10.29
CA SER A 140 1.36 -6.88 -9.52
C SER A 140 0.73 -6.80 -8.13
N LYS A 141 0.44 -7.96 -7.56
CA LYS A 141 0.14 -8.13 -6.13
C LYS A 141 1.01 -9.20 -5.51
N LEU A 142 1.31 -9.01 -4.24
CA LEU A 142 1.96 -9.96 -3.37
C LEU A 142 0.91 -10.43 -2.35
N VAL A 143 0.64 -11.73 -2.34
CA VAL A 143 -0.26 -12.38 -1.39
C VAL A 143 0.61 -13.15 -0.41
N TYR A 144 0.57 -12.79 0.88
CA TYR A 144 1.24 -13.57 1.92
C TYR A 144 0.24 -14.52 2.59
N PRO A 145 0.52 -15.84 2.62
CA PRO A 145 -0.41 -16.84 3.16
C PRO A 145 -0.94 -16.47 4.54
N ASP A 146 -2.24 -16.70 4.73
CA ASP A 146 -2.98 -16.49 5.99
C ASP A 146 -2.85 -15.08 6.61
N THR A 147 -2.34 -14.09 5.88
CA THR A 147 -1.96 -12.78 6.43
C THR A 147 -2.66 -11.64 5.72
N GLY A 148 -2.30 -11.36 4.46
CA GLY A 148 -2.77 -10.18 3.76
C GLY A 148 -2.26 -10.10 2.33
N THR A 149 -2.73 -9.09 1.60
CA THR A 149 -2.35 -8.83 0.21
C THR A 149 -1.93 -7.38 0.06
N CYS A 150 -0.83 -7.13 -0.62
CA CYS A 150 -0.46 -5.82 -1.10
C CYS A 150 -0.40 -5.80 -2.63
N ALA A 151 -0.94 -4.75 -3.26
CA ALA A 151 -0.95 -4.56 -4.70
C ALA A 151 -0.38 -3.19 -5.05
N VAL A 152 0.31 -3.09 -6.18
CA VAL A 152 0.99 -1.86 -6.60
C VAL A 152 0.66 -1.51 -8.05
N THR A 153 0.53 -0.22 -8.31
CA THR A 153 0.60 0.36 -9.65
C THR A 153 1.83 1.28 -9.72
N ASP A 154 2.03 1.97 -10.84
CA ASP A 154 3.07 3.01 -10.94
C ASP A 154 2.84 4.19 -9.97
N VAL A 155 1.61 4.40 -9.52
CA VAL A 155 1.20 5.62 -8.78
C VAL A 155 0.45 5.34 -7.48
N SER A 156 0.21 4.06 -7.16
CA SER A 156 -0.54 3.67 -5.97
C SER A 156 -0.06 2.36 -5.36
N THR A 157 -0.38 2.17 -4.08
CA THR A 157 -0.21 0.89 -3.38
C THR A 157 -1.38 0.67 -2.45
N VAL A 158 -1.96 -0.52 -2.46
CA VAL A 158 -3.02 -0.92 -1.53
C VAL A 158 -2.53 -2.12 -0.75
N CYS A 159 -2.69 -2.11 0.57
CA CYS A 159 -2.47 -3.28 1.41
C CYS A 159 -3.71 -3.57 2.25
N VAL A 160 -4.11 -4.85 2.30
CA VAL A 160 -5.33 -5.32 2.95
C VAL A 160 -4.99 -6.48 3.90
N ILE A 161 -5.51 -6.41 5.13
CA ILE A 161 -5.53 -7.49 6.11
C ILE A 161 -6.97 -7.64 6.60
N GLY A 162 -7.61 -8.75 6.27
CA GLY A 162 -9.03 -8.95 6.56
C GLY A 162 -9.89 -7.91 5.82
N ASP A 163 -10.67 -7.14 6.56
CA ASP A 163 -11.50 -6.04 6.05
C ASP A 163 -10.88 -4.65 6.26
N HIS A 164 -9.67 -4.56 6.81
CA HIS A 164 -8.97 -3.30 7.04
C HIS A 164 -7.74 -3.16 6.14
N GLY A 165 -7.33 -1.92 5.90
CA GLY A 165 -6.18 -1.66 5.07
C GLY A 165 -5.91 -0.20 4.84
N PHE A 166 -5.03 0.05 3.88
CA PHE A 166 -4.69 1.39 3.45
C PHE A 166 -4.44 1.43 1.95
N GLU A 167 -4.70 2.59 1.38
CA GLU A 167 -4.39 2.94 0.01
C GLU A 167 -3.49 4.18 0.01
N LEU A 168 -2.33 4.02 -0.60
CA LEU A 168 -1.36 5.07 -0.86
C LEU A 168 -1.54 5.54 -2.30
N SER A 169 -1.76 6.83 -2.52
CA SER A 169 -1.93 7.40 -3.85
C SER A 169 -1.54 8.87 -3.89
N VAL A 170 -0.93 9.31 -4.98
CA VAL A 170 -0.61 10.74 -5.19
C VAL A 170 -1.86 11.63 -5.21
N LYS A 171 -3.05 11.04 -5.48
CA LYS A 171 -4.34 11.73 -5.46
C LYS A 171 -4.93 11.88 -4.05
N GLY A 172 -4.29 11.30 -3.05
CA GLY A 172 -4.74 11.27 -1.67
C GLY A 172 -4.69 9.85 -1.12
N SER A 173 -4.07 9.71 0.06
CA SER A 173 -3.95 8.43 0.75
C SER A 173 -5.00 8.27 1.82
N ARG A 174 -5.46 7.04 2.05
CA ARG A 174 -6.55 6.72 2.98
C ARG A 174 -6.34 5.40 3.69
N VAL A 175 -7.07 5.24 4.79
CA VAL A 175 -7.24 4.00 5.55
C VAL A 175 -8.71 3.57 5.46
N PHE A 176 -8.96 2.28 5.56
CA PHE A 176 -10.30 1.68 5.60
C PHE A 176 -10.30 0.50 6.56
#